data_AF-Q96VI8-F1
#
_entry.id   AF-Q96VI8-F1
#
_cell.length_a   1.000
_cell.length_b   1.000
_cell.length_c   1.000
_cell.angle_alpha   90.00
_cell.angle_beta   90.00
_cell.angle_gamma   90.00
#
_symmetry.space_group_name_H-M   'P 1'
#
loop_
_entity.id
_entity.type
_entity.pdbx_description
1 polymer ?
#
loop_
_entity_poly.entity_id
_entity_poly.type
_entity_poly.pdbx_seq_one_letter_code
_entity_poly.pdbx_strand_id
1 'polypeptide(L)'
;KNKTKANILDLLKQFSDLLTNNPLQKNCTLSTIISRHAAVLGLSALVMAFPYDAPESWIPSVVARLARIGLDPYPIGNTIKKFMADFKKTHSDTWNRDQKMFTREELDDLLGFSSHNYFA
;
A
#
# COMPACT_ATOMS: atom_id res chain seq x y z
N LYS A 1 1.75 20.95 16.77
CA LYS A 1 1.13 19.94 15.88
C LYS A 1 2.00 19.53 14.68
N ASN A 2 3.02 20.30 14.27
CA ASN A 2 3.82 20.00 13.05
C ASN A 2 4.86 18.87 13.21
N LYS A 3 5.27 18.55 14.43
CA LYS A 3 6.33 17.56 14.69
C LYS A 3 5.87 16.12 14.40
N THR A 4 4.63 15.78 14.74
CA THR A 4 4.07 14.44 14.49
C THR A 4 3.87 14.17 12.99
N LYS A 5 3.42 15.18 12.23
CA LYS A 5 3.24 15.07 10.77
C LYS A 5 4.57 14.93 10.03
N ALA A 6 5.59 15.67 10.45
CA ALA A 6 6.94 15.55 9.89
C ALA A 6 7.51 14.14 10.08
N ASN A 7 7.28 13.52 11.25
CA ASN A 7 7.74 12.15 11.51
C ASN A 7 7.03 11.11 10.63
N ILE A 8 5.74 11.28 10.34
CA ILE A 8 4.98 10.34 9.49
C ILE A 8 5.48 10.42 8.04
N LEU A 9 5.66 11.64 7.51
CA LEU A 9 6.18 11.83 6.16
C LEU A 9 7.61 11.30 6.02
N ASP A 10 8.45 11.47 7.04
CA ASP A 10 9.80 10.91 7.07
C ASP A 10 9.77 9.38 7.06
N LEU A 11 8.89 8.77 7.86
CA LEU A 11 8.72 7.33 7.93
C LEU A 11 8.18 6.74 6.61
N LEU A 12 7.21 7.41 5.98
CA LEU A 12 6.71 7.04 4.65
C LEU A 12 7.83 7.08 3.60
N LYS A 13 8.67 8.12 3.65
CA LYS A 13 9.81 8.26 2.76
C LYS A 13 10.82 7.11 2.97
N GLN A 14 11.18 6.82 4.22
CA GLN A 14 12.10 5.72 4.56
C GLN A 14 11.60 4.37 4.03
N PHE A 15 10.31 4.06 4.24
CA PHE A 15 9.75 2.80 3.74
C PHE A 15 9.66 2.76 2.21
N SER A 16 9.35 3.89 1.57
CA SER A 16 9.37 3.98 0.11
C SER A 16 10.79 3.78 -0.46
N ASP A 17 11.79 4.41 0.16
CA ASP A 17 13.20 4.29 -0.24
C ASP A 17 13.67 2.83 -0.06
N LEU A 18 13.25 2.14 1.01
CA LEU A 18 13.53 0.72 1.22
C LEU A 18 12.96 -0.18 0.10
N LEU A 19 11.78 0.15 -0.44
CA LEU A 19 11.18 -0.59 -1.55
C LEU A 19 11.91 -0.35 -2.88
N THR A 20 12.38 0.88 -3.11
CA THR A 20 13.10 1.25 -4.34
C THR A 20 14.52 0.68 -4.35
N ASN A 21 15.20 0.63 -3.19
CA ASN A 21 16.57 0.13 -3.07
C ASN A 21 16.68 -1.40 -3.14
N ASN A 22 15.57 -2.13 -2.99
CA ASN A 22 15.53 -3.59 -2.95
C ASN A 22 14.58 -4.17 -4.03
N PRO A 23 14.96 -4.10 -5.33
CA PRO A 23 14.18 -4.76 -6.37
C PRO A 23 14.24 -6.28 -6.21
N LEU A 24 13.10 -6.95 -6.42
CA LEU A 24 13.07 -8.42 -6.47
C LEU A 24 13.79 -8.88 -7.74
N GLN A 25 15.07 -9.22 -7.61
CA GLN A 25 15.83 -9.85 -8.67
C GLN A 25 15.55 -11.36 -8.70
N LYS A 26 15.78 -12.00 -9.86
CA LYS A 26 15.55 -13.43 -10.09
C LYS A 26 16.30 -14.35 -9.10
N ASN A 27 17.35 -13.84 -8.43
CA ASN A 27 18.15 -14.51 -7.40
C ASN A 27 18.10 -13.76 -6.05
N CYS A 28 16.92 -13.33 -5.59
CA CYS A 28 16.80 -12.56 -4.36
C CYS A 28 17.15 -13.38 -3.11
N THR A 29 17.99 -12.80 -2.23
CA THR A 29 18.28 -13.40 -0.92
C THR A 29 17.06 -13.27 0.01
N LEU A 30 16.91 -14.20 0.96
CA LEU A 30 15.83 -14.15 1.96
C LEU A 30 15.84 -12.83 2.75
N SER A 31 17.02 -12.26 3.02
CA SER A 31 17.17 -10.97 3.70
C SER A 31 16.52 -9.81 2.93
N THR A 32 16.66 -9.80 1.60
CA THR A 32 16.01 -8.80 0.72
C THR A 32 14.49 -8.95 0.75
N ILE A 33 13.99 -10.18 0.71
CA ILE A 33 12.55 -10.48 0.79
C ILE A 33 11.97 -10.03 2.13
N ILE A 34 12.64 -10.34 3.24
CA ILE A 34 12.23 -9.93 4.59
C ILE A 34 12.20 -8.41 4.70
N SER A 35 13.25 -7.72 4.23
CA SER A 35 13.35 -6.25 4.30
C SER A 35 12.24 -5.58 3.49
N ARG A 36 11.97 -6.08 2.27
CA ARG A 36 10.87 -5.59 1.43
C ARG A 36 9.51 -5.86 2.06
N HIS A 37 9.32 -7.05 2.64
CA HIS A 37 8.09 -7.41 3.35
C HIS A 37 7.84 -6.54 4.59
N ALA A 38 8.90 -6.25 5.36
CA ALA A 38 8.83 -5.37 6.52
C ALA A 38 8.43 -3.94 6.13
N ALA A 39 8.97 -3.41 5.02
CA ALA A 39 8.57 -2.10 4.51
C ALA A 39 7.09 -2.07 4.07
N VAL A 40 6.61 -3.13 3.40
CA VAL A 40 5.19 -3.27 3.03
C VAL A 40 4.28 -3.31 4.26
N LEU A 41 4.66 -4.07 5.28
CA LEU A 41 3.92 -4.14 6.55
C LEU A 41 3.90 -2.79 7.28
N GLY A 42 5.01 -2.05 7.26
CA GLY A 42 5.10 -0.72 7.84
C GLY A 42 4.16 0.27 7.16
N LEU A 43 4.16 0.31 5.82
CA LEU A 43 3.27 1.18 5.05
C LEU A 43 1.79 0.82 5.23
N SER A 44 1.46 -0.47 5.21
CA SER A 44 0.07 -0.91 5.40
C SER A 44 -0.45 -0.60 6.80
N ALA A 45 0.38 -0.81 7.83
CA ALA A 45 0.04 -0.44 9.20
C ALA A 45 -0.16 1.07 9.36
N LEU A 46 0.65 1.90 8.69
CA LEU A 46 0.48 3.35 8.71
C LEU A 46 -0.83 3.78 8.08
N VAL A 47 -1.21 3.22 6.93
CA VAL A 47 -2.51 3.53 6.30
C VAL A 47 -3.66 3.10 7.20
N MET A 48 -3.60 1.90 7.80
CA MET A 48 -4.65 1.41 8.69
C MET A 48 -4.70 2.13 10.05
N ALA A 49 -3.61 2.77 10.48
CA ALA A 49 -3.59 3.55 11.72
C ALA A 49 -4.41 4.85 11.63
N PHE A 50 -4.72 5.32 10.42
CA PHE A 50 -5.49 6.54 10.17
C PHE A 50 -6.69 6.27 9.24
N PRO A 51 -7.69 5.49 9.68
CA PRO A 51 -8.81 5.08 8.82
C PRO A 51 -9.84 6.18 8.54
N TYR A 52 -9.92 7.23 9.39
CA TYR A 52 -10.96 8.27 9.29
C TYR A 52 -10.41 9.69 9.33
N ASP A 53 -9.10 9.86 9.54
CA ASP A 53 -8.49 11.19 9.48
C ASP A 53 -8.41 11.61 8.01
N ALA A 54 -8.87 12.83 7.72
CA ALA A 54 -9.06 13.36 6.37
C ALA A 54 -7.89 12.98 5.46
N PRO A 55 -8.13 12.37 4.28
CA PRO A 55 -7.11 11.70 3.50
C PRO A 55 -6.02 12.71 3.14
N GLU A 56 -4.92 12.64 3.87
CA GLU A 56 -3.75 13.42 3.55
C GLU A 56 -3.26 12.96 2.18
N SER A 57 -2.80 13.89 1.34
CA SER A 57 -2.52 13.67 -0.09
C SER A 57 -1.56 12.51 -0.40
N TRP A 58 -0.89 11.95 0.61
CA TRP A 58 0.02 10.83 0.47
C TRP A 58 -0.69 9.45 0.46
N ILE A 59 -1.90 9.32 1.01
CA ILE A 59 -2.59 8.01 1.13
C ILE A 59 -2.86 7.38 -0.25
N PRO A 60 -3.47 8.08 -1.23
CA PRO A 60 -3.73 7.51 -2.55
C PRO A 60 -2.45 7.01 -3.23
N SER A 61 -1.38 7.81 -3.16
CA SER A 61 -0.09 7.48 -3.75
C SER A 61 0.56 6.24 -3.12
N VAL A 62 0.45 6.09 -1.80
CA VAL A 62 0.98 4.93 -1.06
C VAL A 62 0.16 3.67 -1.39
N VAL A 63 -1.16 3.76 -1.40
CA VAL A 63 -2.05 2.63 -1.70
C VAL A 63 -1.85 2.14 -3.13
N ALA A 64 -1.75 3.05 -4.10
CA ALA A 64 -1.47 2.69 -5.50
C ALA A 64 -0.09 2.04 -5.66
N ARG A 65 0.93 2.58 -4.99
CA ARG A 65 2.27 1.97 -4.98
C ARG A 65 2.24 0.55 -4.40
N LEU A 66 1.51 0.34 -3.30
CA LEU A 66 1.33 -0.99 -2.72
C LEU A 66 0.57 -1.92 -3.66
N ALA A 67 -0.47 -1.45 -4.36
CA ALA A 67 -1.21 -2.25 -5.34
C ALA A 67 -0.29 -2.81 -6.45
N ARG A 68 0.62 -1.97 -6.96
CA ARG A 68 1.62 -2.38 -7.97
C ARG A 68 2.60 -3.45 -7.45
N ILE A 69 2.98 -3.36 -6.18
CA ILE A 69 3.84 -4.35 -5.50
C ILE A 69 3.03 -5.63 -5.17
N GLY A 70 1.70 -5.55 -5.10
CA GLY A 70 0.81 -6.69 -4.84
C GLY A 70 0.87 -7.81 -5.89
N LEU A 71 1.46 -7.52 -7.05
CA LEU A 71 1.75 -8.49 -8.11
C LEU A 71 3.02 -9.32 -7.85
N ASP A 72 3.80 -8.98 -6.82
CA ASP A 72 5.01 -9.72 -6.41
C ASP A 72 4.66 -11.14 -5.91
N PRO A 73 5.57 -12.12 -6.07
CA PRO A 73 5.35 -13.49 -5.60
C PRO A 73 5.17 -13.58 -4.08
N TYR A 74 4.66 -14.74 -3.64
CA TYR A 74 4.52 -15.06 -2.22
C TYR A 74 5.86 -14.85 -1.47
N PRO A 75 5.87 -14.25 -0.26
CA PRO A 75 4.74 -13.90 0.62
C PRO A 75 4.22 -12.46 0.50
N ILE A 76 4.90 -11.58 -0.23
CA ILE A 76 4.63 -10.13 -0.23
C ILE A 76 3.26 -9.82 -0.85
N GLY A 77 2.97 -10.38 -2.03
CA GLY A 77 1.69 -10.15 -2.70
C GLY A 77 0.47 -10.59 -1.87
N ASN A 78 0.57 -11.68 -1.10
CA ASN A 78 -0.53 -12.15 -0.26
C ASN A 78 -0.87 -11.19 0.90
N THR A 79 0.16 -10.61 1.52
CA THR A 79 -0.04 -9.62 2.58
C THR A 79 -0.69 -8.35 2.04
N ILE A 80 -0.29 -7.91 0.84
CA ILE A 80 -0.91 -6.77 0.18
C ILE A 80 -2.37 -7.09 -0.17
N LYS A 81 -2.67 -8.33 -0.61
CA LYS A 81 -4.04 -8.82 -0.87
C LYS A 81 -4.95 -8.65 0.32
N LYS A 82 -4.48 -9.12 1.47
CA LYS A 82 -5.19 -8.97 2.73
C LYS A 82 -5.37 -7.50 3.10
N PHE A 83 -4.30 -6.70 3.02
CA PHE A 83 -4.34 -5.27 3.35
C PHE A 83 -5.35 -4.50 2.48
N MET A 84 -5.40 -4.71 1.15
CA MET A 84 -6.36 -3.97 0.32
C MET A 84 -7.80 -4.39 0.58
N ALA A 85 -8.04 -5.66 0.91
CA ALA A 85 -9.36 -6.13 1.31
C ALA A 85 -9.81 -5.44 2.62
N ASP A 86 -8.91 -5.36 3.61
CA ASP A 86 -9.17 -4.68 4.88
C ASP A 86 -9.37 -3.17 4.66
N PHE A 87 -8.51 -2.51 3.87
CA PHE A 87 -8.62 -1.10 3.53
C PHE A 87 -9.97 -0.75 2.88
N LYS A 88 -10.39 -1.54 1.88
CA LYS A 88 -11.67 -1.34 1.19
C LYS A 88 -12.87 -1.57 2.11
N LYS A 89 -12.76 -2.52 3.04
CA LYS A 89 -13.79 -2.77 4.06
C LYS A 89 -13.92 -1.60 5.04
N THR A 90 -12.82 -0.99 5.45
CA THR A 90 -12.86 0.15 6.37
C THR A 90 -13.38 1.43 5.71
N HIS A 91 -13.11 1.61 4.42
CA HIS A 91 -13.52 2.79 3.66
C HIS A 91 -14.82 2.57 2.85
N SER A 92 -15.55 1.46 3.07
CA SER A 92 -16.72 1.13 2.26
C SER A 92 -17.83 2.19 2.36
N ASP A 93 -18.05 2.72 3.55
CA ASP A 93 -19.09 3.71 3.82
C ASP A 93 -18.72 5.11 3.29
N THR A 94 -17.42 5.44 3.27
CA THR A 94 -16.90 6.74 2.83
C THR A 94 -16.36 6.72 1.38
N TRP A 95 -16.39 5.56 0.71
CA TRP A 95 -15.79 5.35 -0.61
C TRP A 95 -16.24 6.35 -1.65
N ASN A 96 -17.51 6.79 -1.60
CA ASN A 96 -18.06 7.79 -2.51
C ASN A 96 -17.28 9.11 -2.52
N ARG A 97 -16.70 9.47 -1.37
CA ARG A 97 -15.84 10.64 -1.19
C ARG A 97 -14.38 10.30 -1.43
N ASP A 98 -13.91 9.17 -0.90
CA ASP A 98 -12.50 8.81 -0.94
C ASP A 98 -12.03 8.52 -2.37
N GLN A 99 -12.85 7.88 -3.20
CA GLN A 99 -12.51 7.61 -4.61
C GLN A 99 -12.17 8.88 -5.41
N LYS A 100 -12.67 10.06 -5.00
CA LYS A 100 -12.40 11.34 -5.67
C LYS A 100 -10.98 11.86 -5.39
N MET A 101 -10.32 11.34 -4.36
CA MET A 101 -8.94 11.69 -4.01
C MET A 101 -7.92 10.88 -4.81
N PHE A 102 -8.33 9.76 -5.41
CA PHE A 102 -7.48 8.94 -6.25
C PHE A 102 -7.52 9.46 -7.69
N THR A 103 -6.37 9.39 -8.36
CA THR A 103 -6.33 9.57 -9.81
C THR A 103 -6.90 8.34 -10.51
N ARG A 104 -7.25 8.48 -11.80
CA ARG A 104 -7.84 7.38 -12.57
C ARG A 104 -6.92 6.16 -12.67
N GLU A 105 -5.61 6.39 -12.77
CA GLU A 105 -4.59 5.34 -12.82
C GLU A 105 -4.49 4.60 -11.48
N GLU A 106 -4.48 5.34 -10.37
CA GLU A 106 -4.42 4.75 -9.02
C GLU A 106 -5.69 3.95 -8.67
N LEU A 107 -6.86 4.37 -9.17
CA LEU A 107 -8.09 3.61 -9.05
C LEU A 107 -8.05 2.32 -9.87
N ASP A 108 -7.49 2.35 -11.09
CA ASP A 108 -7.37 1.17 -11.94
C ASP A 108 -6.46 0.11 -11.29
N ASP A 109 -5.31 0.54 -10.77
CA ASP A 109 -4.39 -0.31 -10.00
C ASP A 109 -5.08 -0.96 -8.78
N LEU A 110 -5.92 -0.20 -8.07
CA LEU A 110 -6.67 -0.67 -6.91
C LEU A 110 -7.79 -1.65 -7.29
N LEU A 111 -8.52 -1.38 -8.38
CA LEU A 111 -9.64 -2.20 -8.86
C LEU A 111 -9.15 -3.51 -9.48
N GLY A 112 -8.04 -3.48 -10.23
CA GLY A 112 -7.42 -4.65 -10.83
C GLY A 112 -7.05 -5.73 -9.79
N PHE A 113 -6.76 -5.30 -8.56
CA PHE A 113 -6.45 -6.18 -7.45
C PHE A 113 -7.66 -6.87 -6.81
N SER A 114 -8.86 -6.31 -7.00
CA SER A 114 -10.14 -6.83 -6.48
C SER A 114 -10.79 -7.88 -7.41
N SER A 115 -10.16 -8.19 -8.54
CA SER A 115 -10.62 -9.21 -9.48
C SER A 115 -10.60 -10.57 -8.79
N HIS A 116 -11.78 -11.02 -8.38
CA HIS A 116 -11.96 -12.38 -7.94
C HIS A 116 -11.54 -13.28 -9.09
N ASN A 117 -10.63 -14.21 -8.81
CA ASN A 117 -10.19 -15.27 -9.72
C ASN A 117 -11.36 -16.24 -9.99
N TYR A 118 -12.36 -15.81 -10.77
CA TYR A 118 -13.45 -16.67 -11.25
C TYR A 118 -13.40 -16.89 -12.78
N PHE A 119 -12.49 -16.21 -13.49
CA PHE A 119 -12.30 -16.32 -14.95
C PHE A 119 -10.88 -16.80 -15.31
N ALA A 120 -10.37 -17.80 -14.62
CA ALA A 120 -9.18 -18.55 -15.04
C ALA A 120 -9.49 -20.04 -15.05
#